data_AF-A0A9D1PBY0-F1
#
_entry.id   AF-A0A9D1PBY0-F1
#
_cell.length_a   1.000
_cell.length_b   1.000
_cell.length_c   1.000
_cell.angle_alpha   90.00
_cell.angle_beta   90.00
_cell.angle_gamma   90.00
#
_symmetry.space_group_name_H-M   'P 1'
#
loop_
_entity.id
_entity.type
_entity.pdbx_description
1 polymer ?
#
loop_
_entity_poly.entity_id
_entity_poly.type
_entity_poly.pdbx_seq_one_letter_code
_entity_poly.pdbx_strand_id
1 'polypeptide(L)'
;MEKNSYFNENTLEDLLEEMKQVYISDRRPWIIGYSGGKDSTTVVELVYKMLQSLTPFDPRKTVYIVSSDTMVENPLIKTYLSKMNNMIGEAAGKEGLPLETRIVKPLPNNTFWANVIGRGFPTPNLTGKFRWCTDRLKIRPSSEFIKGIISSQKTEVVVLLGVRKAESIVRKRRIEGRELANRLLNRHEVIKEAYVYNPIVELTTEDVWDILMKYDGGRTPWGTDNNELIQLYSGADGGECPFAWTNNKGEQTQSCGQSRFGCWVCTVVKEDKSLNGFIKTGHRELIPLAEFRKWLISIRNMEQYREKKRRDGTVYHLKSGEIGYGPFTWEARQMILERLLRLQKQIGYELITEEELRAIDEIWDQELDLSRRTLVELYYRVTGEKLPWHDYKKPLIDEESQKILEDLSGEEEVPYELVRDLILTADNTRNESDTKTRREALEKVLSRQWLHYDVLKEISDED
;
A
#
# COMPACT_ATOMS: atom_id res chain seq x y z
N MET A 1 -24.07 -32.18 8.12
CA MET A 1 -24.10 -30.98 8.99
C MET A 1 -24.58 -29.84 8.13
N GLU A 2 -25.69 -29.20 8.48
CA GLU A 2 -26.12 -27.98 7.79
C GLU A 2 -24.97 -26.97 7.83
N LYS A 3 -24.61 -26.40 6.67
CA LYS A 3 -23.60 -25.34 6.62
C LYS A 3 -24.09 -24.20 7.52
N ASN A 4 -23.22 -23.71 8.40
CA ASN A 4 -23.51 -22.62 9.33
C ASN A 4 -23.64 -21.30 8.56
N SER A 5 -24.78 -21.08 7.88
CA SER A 5 -25.08 -19.90 7.07
C SER A 5 -25.88 -18.89 7.87
N TYR A 6 -25.57 -17.60 7.69
CA TYR A 6 -26.36 -16.50 8.26
C TYR A 6 -27.84 -16.56 7.83
N PHE A 7 -28.07 -17.01 6.59
CA PHE A 7 -29.39 -17.07 5.96
C PHE A 7 -30.26 -18.25 6.41
N ASN A 8 -29.75 -19.12 7.28
CA ASN A 8 -30.58 -20.15 7.92
C ASN A 8 -31.54 -19.56 8.97
N GLU A 9 -31.15 -18.45 9.61
CA GLU A 9 -31.91 -17.83 10.71
C GLU A 9 -32.34 -16.38 10.42
N ASN A 10 -31.75 -15.73 9.42
CA ASN A 10 -31.99 -14.32 9.11
C ASN A 10 -32.20 -14.14 7.60
N THR A 11 -32.81 -13.04 7.20
CA THR A 11 -32.99 -12.65 5.80
C THR A 11 -32.02 -11.54 5.38
N LEU A 12 -31.91 -11.27 4.08
CA LEU A 12 -31.17 -10.09 3.60
C LEU A 12 -31.82 -8.80 4.10
N GLU A 13 -33.15 -8.77 4.15
CA GLU A 13 -33.94 -7.66 4.67
C GLU A 13 -33.63 -7.39 6.15
N ASP A 14 -33.46 -8.42 6.97
CA ASP A 14 -33.05 -8.26 8.38
C ASP A 14 -31.67 -7.61 8.50
N LEU A 15 -30.73 -7.96 7.60
CA LEU A 15 -29.41 -7.36 7.57
C LEU A 15 -29.46 -5.89 7.12
N LEU A 16 -30.23 -5.59 6.08
CA LEU A 16 -30.43 -4.22 5.59
C LEU A 16 -31.12 -3.34 6.63
N GLU A 17 -32.12 -3.88 7.34
CA GLU A 17 -32.81 -3.14 8.40
C GLU A 17 -31.89 -2.90 9.61
N GLU A 18 -31.04 -3.86 10.00
CA GLU A 18 -30.00 -3.58 11.01
C GLU A 18 -29.10 -2.42 10.57
N MET A 19 -28.54 -2.50 9.36
CA MET A 19 -27.65 -1.47 8.85
C MET A 19 -28.33 -0.10 8.83
N LYS A 20 -29.59 -0.07 8.42
CA LYS A 20 -30.44 1.13 8.44
C LYS A 20 -30.63 1.68 9.84
N GLN A 21 -30.93 0.84 10.83
CA GLN A 21 -31.07 1.27 12.23
C GLN A 21 -29.77 1.86 12.78
N VAL A 22 -28.61 1.26 12.46
CA VAL A 22 -27.29 1.82 12.81
C VAL A 22 -27.07 3.15 12.10
N TYR A 23 -27.40 3.25 10.81
CA TYR A 23 -27.25 4.47 10.02
C TYR A 23 -28.09 5.63 10.54
N ILE A 24 -29.35 5.42 10.90
CA ILE A 24 -30.22 6.52 11.38
C ILE A 24 -30.00 6.86 12.86
N SER A 25 -29.25 6.04 13.60
CA SER A 25 -29.04 6.22 15.05
C SER A 25 -28.29 7.50 15.41
N ASP A 26 -27.48 8.02 14.48
CA ASP A 26 -26.66 9.22 14.64
C ASP A 26 -26.40 9.93 13.30
N ARG A 27 -25.61 11.02 13.34
CA ARG A 27 -25.25 11.86 12.19
C ARG A 27 -23.79 11.70 11.73
N ARG A 28 -23.03 10.76 12.32
CA ARG A 28 -21.60 10.58 12.03
C ARG A 28 -21.44 10.06 10.60
N PRO A 29 -20.55 10.66 9.78
CA PRO A 29 -20.26 10.14 8.45
C PRO A 29 -19.80 8.69 8.50
N TRP A 30 -20.17 7.92 7.48
CA TRP A 30 -19.71 6.55 7.33
C TRP A 30 -18.52 6.52 6.37
N ILE A 31 -17.51 5.70 6.68
CA ILE A 31 -16.32 5.53 5.85
C ILE A 31 -16.15 4.03 5.57
N ILE A 32 -16.37 3.61 4.34
CA ILE A 32 -16.25 2.21 3.93
C ILE A 32 -14.87 1.99 3.31
N GLY A 33 -14.09 1.07 3.88
CA GLY A 33 -12.84 0.63 3.25
C GLY A 33 -13.13 -0.28 2.05
N TYR A 34 -12.88 0.18 0.83
CA TYR A 34 -13.15 -0.56 -0.40
C TYR A 34 -11.86 -1.03 -1.08
N SER A 35 -11.82 -2.32 -1.42
CA SER A 35 -10.63 -2.98 -2.01
C SER A 35 -10.89 -3.60 -3.37
N GLY A 36 -12.15 -3.58 -3.85
CA GLY A 36 -12.57 -4.32 -5.03
C GLY A 36 -12.66 -5.84 -4.83
N GLY A 37 -12.32 -6.38 -3.66
CA GLY A 37 -12.56 -7.79 -3.34
C GLY A 37 -14.03 -8.08 -3.01
N LYS A 38 -14.39 -9.37 -2.97
CA LYS A 38 -15.78 -9.84 -2.68
C LYS A 38 -16.35 -9.22 -1.40
N ASP A 39 -15.60 -9.29 -0.31
CA ASP A 39 -16.10 -8.89 1.02
C ASP A 39 -16.39 -7.38 1.07
N SER A 40 -15.47 -6.55 0.56
CA SER A 40 -15.70 -5.10 0.50
C SER A 40 -16.76 -4.69 -0.53
N THR A 41 -16.91 -5.45 -1.61
CA THR A 41 -17.96 -5.20 -2.62
C THR A 41 -19.33 -5.48 -2.02
N THR A 42 -19.49 -6.58 -1.27
CA THR A 42 -20.72 -6.89 -0.53
C THR A 42 -21.09 -5.78 0.45
N VAL A 43 -20.14 -5.24 1.21
CA VAL A 43 -20.43 -4.13 2.13
C VAL A 43 -20.94 -2.90 1.37
N VAL A 44 -20.27 -2.52 0.26
CA VAL A 44 -20.69 -1.39 -0.56
C VAL A 44 -22.09 -1.62 -1.15
N GLU A 45 -22.35 -2.82 -1.67
CA GLU A 45 -23.65 -3.19 -2.23
C GLU A 45 -24.77 -3.12 -1.20
N LEU A 46 -24.55 -3.67 0.00
CA LEU A 46 -25.53 -3.59 1.10
C LEU A 46 -25.79 -2.15 1.54
N VAL A 47 -24.75 -1.32 1.70
CA VAL A 47 -24.92 0.09 2.06
C VAL A 47 -25.66 0.85 0.96
N TYR A 48 -25.33 0.61 -0.30
CA TYR A 48 -25.99 1.29 -1.42
C TYR A 48 -27.49 0.95 -1.46
N LYS A 49 -27.85 -0.33 -1.37
CA LYS A 49 -29.26 -0.78 -1.30
C LYS A 49 -29.99 -0.20 -0.08
N MET A 50 -29.33 -0.20 1.08
CA MET A 50 -29.86 0.43 2.29
C MET A 50 -30.13 1.92 2.06
N LEU A 51 -29.22 2.67 1.44
CA LEU A 51 -29.43 4.09 1.10
C LEU A 51 -30.59 4.29 0.11
N GLN A 52 -30.75 3.42 -0.89
CA GLN A 52 -31.88 3.48 -1.82
C GLN A 52 -33.24 3.29 -1.11
N SER A 53 -33.26 2.52 -0.01
CA SER A 53 -34.48 2.32 0.80
C SER A 53 -34.80 3.48 1.74
N LEU A 54 -33.88 4.45 1.91
CA LEU A 54 -34.05 5.59 2.81
C LEU A 54 -34.72 6.75 2.06
N THR A 55 -36.02 6.94 2.26
CA THR A 55 -36.72 8.13 1.76
C THR A 55 -37.54 8.78 2.89
N PRO A 56 -37.28 10.05 3.25
CA PRO A 56 -36.15 10.90 2.83
C PRO A 56 -34.84 10.52 3.54
N PHE A 57 -33.69 10.69 2.89
CA PHE A 57 -32.37 10.56 3.52
C PHE A 57 -31.90 11.89 4.11
N ASP A 58 -31.04 11.85 5.13
CA ASP A 58 -30.42 13.05 5.70
C ASP A 58 -29.17 13.42 4.88
N PRO A 59 -29.20 14.49 4.06
CA PRO A 59 -28.09 14.84 3.18
C PRO A 59 -26.83 15.27 3.95
N ARG A 60 -26.94 15.50 5.26
CA ARG A 60 -25.82 15.90 6.12
C ARG A 60 -25.04 14.69 6.67
N LYS A 61 -25.45 13.46 6.37
CA LYS A 61 -24.70 12.24 6.73
C LYS A 61 -24.16 11.61 5.45
N THR A 62 -22.92 11.91 5.13
CA THR A 62 -22.24 11.38 3.94
C THR A 62 -21.66 10.00 4.20
N VAL A 63 -21.76 9.12 3.22
CA VAL A 63 -21.04 7.84 3.14
C VAL A 63 -19.86 8.00 2.19
N TYR A 64 -18.64 7.86 2.70
CA TYR A 64 -17.42 7.87 1.91
C TYR A 64 -16.97 6.45 1.62
N ILE A 65 -16.85 6.08 0.35
CA ILE A 65 -16.17 4.87 -0.08
C ILE A 65 -14.71 5.24 -0.33
N VAL A 66 -13.81 4.66 0.47
CA VAL A 66 -12.38 4.97 0.43
C VAL A 66 -11.62 3.76 -0.07
N SER A 67 -10.99 3.91 -1.22
CA SER A 67 -10.11 2.90 -1.82
C SER A 67 -8.66 3.30 -1.69
N SER A 68 -7.78 2.35 -1.37
CA SER A 68 -6.33 2.61 -1.28
C SER A 68 -5.62 2.08 -2.52
N ASP A 69 -5.04 2.97 -3.32
CA ASP A 69 -4.11 2.63 -4.40
C ASP A 69 -2.69 2.68 -3.84
N THR A 70 -2.02 1.53 -3.74
CA THR A 70 -0.63 1.44 -3.26
C THR A 70 0.40 1.84 -4.29
N MET A 71 -0.03 2.19 -5.51
CA MET A 71 0.78 2.52 -6.70
C MET A 71 1.62 1.34 -7.24
N VAL A 72 1.54 0.17 -6.62
CA VAL A 72 2.18 -1.07 -7.06
C VAL A 72 1.22 -2.26 -7.10
N GLU A 73 -0.09 -2.00 -7.13
CA GLU A 73 -1.12 -3.02 -7.33
C GLU A 73 -0.94 -3.70 -8.70
N ASN A 74 -1.40 -4.95 -8.82
CA ASN A 74 -1.49 -5.61 -10.13
C ASN A 74 -2.28 -4.73 -11.13
N PRO A 75 -1.77 -4.47 -12.35
CA PRO A 75 -2.43 -3.59 -13.33
C PRO A 75 -3.91 -3.93 -13.62
N LEU A 76 -4.25 -5.23 -13.69
CA LEU A 76 -5.63 -5.66 -13.94
C LEU A 76 -6.55 -5.29 -12.77
N ILE A 77 -6.05 -5.48 -11.54
CA ILE A 77 -6.78 -5.15 -10.32
C ILE A 77 -6.91 -3.64 -10.15
N LYS A 78 -5.84 -2.88 -10.44
CA LYS A 78 -5.87 -1.40 -10.42
C LYS A 78 -6.93 -0.86 -11.37
N THR A 79 -6.99 -1.39 -12.59
CA THR A 79 -7.96 -0.98 -13.61
C THR A 79 -9.39 -1.29 -13.17
N TYR A 80 -9.64 -2.50 -12.67
CA TYR A 80 -10.94 -2.88 -12.14
C TYR A 80 -11.37 -2.00 -10.96
N LEU A 81 -10.49 -1.79 -9.98
CA LEU A 81 -10.79 -0.97 -8.80
C LEU A 81 -11.11 0.47 -9.19
N SER A 82 -10.35 1.05 -10.13
CA SER A 82 -10.60 2.41 -10.65
C SER A 82 -11.97 2.49 -11.34
N LYS A 83 -12.28 1.53 -12.22
CA LYS A 83 -13.57 1.43 -12.91
C LYS A 83 -14.73 1.36 -11.91
N MET A 84 -14.65 0.49 -10.91
CA MET A 84 -15.71 0.34 -9.90
C MET A 84 -15.92 1.61 -9.08
N ASN A 85 -14.84 2.26 -8.61
CA ASN A 85 -14.96 3.52 -7.85
C ASN A 85 -15.65 4.62 -8.66
N ASN A 86 -15.33 4.73 -9.95
CA ASN A 86 -15.97 5.72 -10.83
C ASN A 86 -17.45 5.40 -11.01
N MET A 87 -17.78 4.14 -11.33
CA MET A 87 -19.17 3.72 -11.54
C MET A 87 -20.05 3.90 -10.31
N ILE A 88 -19.54 3.55 -9.11
CA ILE A 88 -20.28 3.75 -7.86
C ILE A 88 -20.55 5.24 -7.62
N GLY A 89 -19.55 6.10 -7.84
CA GLY A 89 -19.68 7.55 -7.65
C GLY A 89 -20.67 8.18 -8.65
N GLU A 90 -20.59 7.79 -9.93
CA GLU A 90 -21.51 8.27 -10.96
C GLU A 90 -22.95 7.83 -10.72
N ALA A 91 -23.18 6.59 -10.31
CA ALA A 91 -24.51 6.08 -10.00
C ALA A 91 -25.11 6.80 -8.78
N ALA A 92 -24.33 6.95 -7.70
CA ALA A 92 -24.75 7.69 -6.53
C ALA A 92 -25.11 9.15 -6.85
N GLY A 93 -24.32 9.81 -7.70
CA GLY A 93 -24.60 11.18 -8.16
C GLY A 93 -25.89 11.29 -8.99
N LYS A 94 -26.15 10.33 -9.88
CA LYS A 94 -27.39 10.27 -10.69
C LYS A 94 -28.64 10.07 -9.82
N GLU A 95 -28.52 9.26 -8.78
CA GLU A 95 -29.62 8.96 -7.84
C GLU A 95 -29.74 9.97 -6.69
N GLY A 96 -28.80 10.91 -6.56
CA GLY A 96 -28.76 11.90 -5.50
C GLY A 96 -28.45 11.33 -4.11
N LEU A 97 -27.84 10.13 -4.04
CA LEU A 97 -27.49 9.49 -2.77
C LEU A 97 -26.37 10.29 -2.06
N PRO A 98 -26.36 10.36 -0.72
CA PRO A 98 -25.30 11.02 0.05
C PRO A 98 -24.04 10.14 0.11
N LEU A 99 -23.52 9.73 -1.04
CA LEU A 99 -22.41 8.79 -1.18
C LEU A 99 -21.34 9.37 -2.10
N GLU A 100 -20.10 9.38 -1.64
CA GLU A 100 -18.93 9.83 -2.39
C GLU A 100 -17.85 8.75 -2.46
N THR A 101 -17.17 8.63 -3.60
CA THR A 101 -16.03 7.73 -3.77
C THR A 101 -14.72 8.50 -3.78
N ARG A 102 -13.68 7.96 -3.12
CA ARG A 102 -12.34 8.57 -3.03
C ARG A 102 -11.26 7.50 -3.13
N ILE A 103 -10.30 7.70 -4.01
CA ILE A 103 -9.08 6.90 -4.08
C ILE A 103 -7.96 7.66 -3.36
N VAL A 104 -7.41 7.07 -2.31
CA VAL A 104 -6.26 7.59 -1.57
C VAL A 104 -4.98 6.91 -2.03
N LYS A 105 -3.89 7.68 -2.08
CA LYS A 105 -2.56 7.23 -2.49
C LYS A 105 -1.52 7.59 -1.43
N PRO A 106 -0.42 6.83 -1.29
CA PRO A 106 0.74 7.31 -0.54
C PRO A 106 1.27 8.60 -1.13
N LEU A 107 1.77 9.50 -0.27
CA LEU A 107 2.53 10.66 -0.72
C LEU A 107 3.72 10.21 -1.58
N PRO A 108 4.14 10.98 -2.60
CA PRO A 108 5.25 10.61 -3.48
C PRO A 108 6.54 10.23 -2.74
N ASN A 109 6.83 10.92 -1.62
CA ASN A 109 8.00 10.63 -0.79
C ASN A 109 7.88 9.36 0.07
N ASN A 110 6.73 8.67 0.08
CA ASN A 110 6.46 7.51 0.92
C ASN A 110 5.95 6.30 0.11
N THR A 111 6.05 6.33 -1.22
CA THR A 111 5.68 5.22 -2.08
C THR A 111 6.65 4.04 -1.94
N PHE A 112 6.32 2.91 -2.59
CA PHE A 112 7.21 1.75 -2.62
C PHE A 112 8.58 2.12 -3.20
N TRP A 113 8.61 2.82 -4.33
CA TRP A 113 9.85 3.18 -5.03
C TRP A 113 10.63 4.28 -4.32
N ALA A 114 9.98 5.29 -3.74
CA ALA A 114 10.69 6.29 -2.93
C ALA A 114 11.40 5.67 -1.71
N ASN A 115 10.82 4.62 -1.12
CA ASN A 115 11.47 3.91 -0.02
C ASN A 115 12.59 2.97 -0.51
N VAL A 116 12.37 2.18 -1.56
CA VAL A 116 13.35 1.20 -2.05
C VAL A 116 14.48 1.86 -2.84
N ILE A 117 14.16 2.69 -3.83
CA ILE A 117 15.13 3.35 -4.72
C ILE A 117 15.67 4.63 -4.07
N GLY A 118 14.79 5.48 -3.53
CA GLY A 118 15.21 6.72 -2.86
C GLY A 118 16.08 6.42 -1.63
N ARG A 119 15.49 5.75 -0.64
CA ARG A 119 16.13 5.52 0.68
C ARG A 119 16.93 4.21 0.80
N GLY A 120 16.90 3.35 -0.23
CA GLY A 120 17.58 2.06 -0.18
C GLY A 120 16.92 1.05 0.75
N PHE A 121 15.65 1.20 1.13
CA PHE A 121 15.03 0.23 2.04
C PHE A 121 15.04 -1.16 1.41
N PRO A 122 15.41 -2.22 2.17
CA PRO A 122 15.18 -3.56 1.68
C PRO A 122 13.68 -3.78 1.46
N THR A 123 13.36 -4.49 0.39
CA THR A 123 11.96 -4.84 0.11
C THR A 123 11.37 -5.65 1.28
N PRO A 124 10.08 -5.50 1.60
CA PRO A 124 9.46 -6.17 2.73
C PRO A 124 9.69 -7.69 2.77
N ASN A 125 9.79 -8.27 3.95
CA ASN A 125 9.90 -9.72 4.15
C ASN A 125 8.81 -10.23 5.12
N LEU A 126 8.75 -11.56 5.31
CA LEU A 126 7.76 -12.22 6.18
C LEU A 126 7.90 -11.83 7.66
N THR A 127 9.11 -11.46 8.09
CA THR A 127 9.41 -11.16 9.47
C THR A 127 8.81 -9.79 9.83
N GLY A 128 7.84 -9.78 10.76
CA GLY A 128 6.95 -8.63 11.02
C GLY A 128 7.61 -7.26 11.25
N LYS A 129 8.89 -7.20 11.64
CA LYS A 129 9.64 -5.95 11.81
C LYS A 129 9.93 -5.20 10.50
N PHE A 130 9.95 -5.87 9.34
CA PHE A 130 10.24 -5.24 8.04
C PHE A 130 9.04 -5.18 7.09
N ARG A 131 7.81 -5.37 7.59
CA ARG A 131 6.59 -5.22 6.80
C ARG A 131 6.09 -3.77 6.76
N TRP A 132 6.96 -2.86 6.36
CA TRP A 132 6.68 -1.41 6.34
C TRP A 132 5.63 -0.99 5.30
N CYS A 133 5.40 -1.82 4.27
CA CYS A 133 4.51 -1.47 3.16
C CYS A 133 3.03 -1.34 3.57
N THR A 134 2.54 -2.17 4.49
CA THR A 134 1.14 -2.10 4.94
C THR A 134 0.85 -0.77 5.61
N ASP A 135 1.72 -0.37 6.55
CA ASP A 135 1.59 0.90 7.26
C ASP A 135 1.65 2.10 6.31
N ARG A 136 2.72 2.16 5.51
CA ARG A 136 3.01 3.32 4.66
C ARG A 136 2.10 3.47 3.45
N LEU A 137 1.74 2.37 2.80
CA LEU A 137 1.03 2.38 1.52
C LEU A 137 -0.49 2.20 1.67
N LYS A 138 -0.99 1.61 2.76
CA LYS A 138 -2.43 1.34 2.96
C LYS A 138 -3.03 2.04 4.18
N ILE A 139 -2.41 1.89 5.36
CA ILE A 139 -2.97 2.40 6.61
C ILE A 139 -2.86 3.93 6.66
N ARG A 140 -1.67 4.48 6.41
CA ARG A 140 -1.43 5.92 6.52
C ARG A 140 -2.27 6.75 5.55
N PRO A 141 -2.37 6.45 4.24
CA PRO A 141 -3.21 7.23 3.32
C PRO A 141 -4.69 7.27 3.75
N SER A 142 -5.25 6.11 4.13
CA SER A 142 -6.62 6.02 4.62
C SER A 142 -6.82 6.76 5.94
N SER A 143 -5.86 6.67 6.86
CA SER A 143 -5.92 7.34 8.16
C SER A 143 -5.86 8.86 8.02
N GLU A 144 -5.02 9.39 7.14
CA GLU A 144 -4.95 10.84 6.87
C GLU A 144 -6.24 11.35 6.23
N PHE A 145 -6.85 10.58 5.33
CA PHE A 145 -8.18 10.91 4.79
C PHE A 145 -9.26 10.95 5.89
N ILE A 146 -9.32 9.92 6.74
CA ILE A 146 -10.26 9.86 7.88
C ILE A 146 -10.07 11.06 8.81
N LYS A 147 -8.83 11.39 9.19
CA LYS A 147 -8.52 12.57 10.00
C LYS A 147 -8.93 13.88 9.31
N GLY A 148 -8.78 13.97 8.00
CA GLY A 148 -9.23 15.10 7.20
C GLY A 148 -10.74 15.32 7.29
N ILE A 149 -11.54 14.25 7.24
CA ILE A 149 -13.00 14.31 7.45
C ILE A 149 -13.34 14.74 8.87
N ILE A 150 -12.73 14.11 9.89
CA ILE A 150 -12.96 14.44 11.30
C ILE A 150 -12.68 15.93 11.55
N SER A 151 -11.55 16.43 11.04
CA SER A 151 -11.13 17.82 11.21
C SER A 151 -12.04 18.81 10.48
N SER A 152 -12.35 18.55 9.21
CA SER A 152 -13.16 19.45 8.37
C SER A 152 -14.62 19.52 8.84
N GLN A 153 -15.21 18.39 9.22
CA GLN A 153 -16.61 18.30 9.65
C GLN A 153 -16.78 18.47 11.16
N LYS A 154 -15.68 18.54 11.92
CA LYS A 154 -15.66 18.66 13.39
C LYS A 154 -16.54 17.60 14.06
N THR A 155 -16.43 16.35 13.61
CA THR A 155 -17.28 15.24 14.06
C THR A 155 -16.53 13.92 14.09
N GLU A 156 -17.02 12.98 14.89
CA GLU A 156 -16.56 11.58 14.87
C GLU A 156 -17.09 10.86 13.63
N VAL A 157 -16.47 9.74 13.27
CA VAL A 157 -16.85 8.94 12.09
C VAL A 157 -17.13 7.48 12.45
N VAL A 158 -17.85 6.77 11.58
CA VAL A 158 -18.04 5.32 11.68
C VAL A 158 -17.37 4.65 10.47
N VAL A 159 -16.37 3.82 10.73
CA VAL A 159 -15.63 3.06 9.71
C VAL A 159 -16.27 1.69 9.53
N LEU A 160 -16.62 1.37 8.29
CA LEU A 160 -17.17 0.07 7.91
C LEU A 160 -16.07 -0.80 7.29
N LEU A 161 -15.90 -2.01 7.81
CA LEU A 161 -14.90 -2.96 7.32
C LEU A 161 -15.56 -4.26 6.88
N GLY A 162 -15.08 -4.81 5.76
CA GLY A 162 -15.46 -6.13 5.24
C GLY A 162 -14.77 -7.28 5.97
N VAL A 163 -14.81 -7.29 7.30
CA VAL A 163 -14.22 -8.35 8.14
C VAL A 163 -15.29 -9.37 8.50
N ARG A 164 -14.95 -10.65 8.39
CA ARG A 164 -15.78 -11.80 8.78
C ARG A 164 -15.12 -12.56 9.93
N LYS A 165 -15.91 -13.15 10.82
CA LYS A 165 -15.37 -14.12 11.78
C LYS A 165 -14.96 -15.38 11.03
N ALA A 166 -13.73 -15.83 11.27
CA ALA A 166 -13.39 -17.22 11.02
C ALA A 166 -14.11 -18.05 12.11
N GLU A 167 -15.19 -18.73 11.71
CA GLU A 167 -15.93 -19.77 12.43
C GLU A 167 -16.38 -19.47 13.89
N SER A 168 -17.71 -19.48 14.09
CA SER A 168 -18.43 -19.63 15.38
C SER A 168 -18.65 -18.37 16.24
N ILE A 169 -19.87 -17.81 16.19
CA ILE A 169 -20.94 -17.86 17.22
C ILE A 169 -21.99 -16.83 16.81
N VAL A 170 -23.15 -17.33 16.41
CA VAL A 170 -24.37 -16.58 16.11
C VAL A 170 -24.79 -15.76 17.33
N ARG A 171 -24.90 -14.44 17.17
CA ARG A 171 -25.53 -13.58 18.18
C ARG A 171 -27.03 -13.58 17.94
N LYS A 172 -27.82 -14.05 18.91
CA LYS A 172 -29.28 -13.87 18.92
C LYS A 172 -29.60 -12.36 18.95
N ARG A 173 -30.20 -11.82 17.87
CA ARG A 173 -30.61 -10.42 17.76
C ARG A 173 -32.10 -10.27 18.12
N ARG A 174 -32.39 -9.67 19.28
CA ARG A 174 -33.71 -9.12 19.66
C ARG A 174 -33.48 -7.95 20.62
N ILE A 175 -33.07 -6.80 20.07
CA ILE A 175 -32.99 -5.52 20.79
C ILE A 175 -33.30 -4.40 19.78
N GLU A 176 -34.15 -3.44 20.17
CA GLU A 176 -34.61 -2.33 19.34
C GLU A 176 -33.74 -1.07 19.50
N GLY A 177 -33.60 -0.29 18.42
CA GLY A 177 -33.16 1.12 18.46
C GLY A 177 -31.70 1.38 18.87
N ARG A 178 -31.48 2.47 19.63
CA ARG A 178 -30.15 3.02 19.98
C ARG A 178 -29.24 2.05 20.76
N GLU A 179 -29.81 1.09 21.47
CA GLU A 179 -29.05 0.07 22.19
C GLU A 179 -28.32 -0.89 21.25
N LEU A 180 -28.88 -1.15 20.06
CA LEU A 180 -28.24 -1.96 19.02
C LEU A 180 -26.98 -1.26 18.48
N ALA A 181 -27.08 0.04 18.17
CA ALA A 181 -25.94 0.84 17.70
C ALA A 181 -24.80 0.87 18.74
N ASN A 182 -25.11 1.11 20.01
CA ASN A 182 -24.11 1.12 21.08
C ASN A 182 -23.40 -0.24 21.28
N ARG A 183 -24.05 -1.35 20.92
CA ARG A 183 -23.47 -2.70 20.99
C ARG A 183 -22.65 -3.08 19.75
N LEU A 184 -23.01 -2.55 18.58
CA LEU A 184 -22.39 -2.89 17.30
C LEU A 184 -21.19 -2.00 16.96
N LEU A 185 -21.18 -0.77 17.46
CA LEU A 185 -20.11 0.20 17.23
C LEU A 185 -19.01 0.06 18.28
N ASN A 186 -17.82 -0.37 17.84
CA ASN A 186 -16.64 -0.47 18.69
C ASN A 186 -15.72 0.74 18.47
N ARG A 187 -14.94 1.17 19.47
CA ARG A 187 -13.92 2.21 19.25
C ARG A 187 -12.83 1.67 18.33
N HIS A 188 -12.37 2.49 17.39
CA HIS A 188 -11.24 2.15 16.55
C HIS A 188 -9.94 2.16 17.39
N GLU A 189 -9.06 1.17 17.19
CA GLU A 189 -7.87 0.98 18.03
C GLU A 189 -6.88 2.15 17.96
N VAL A 190 -6.68 2.70 16.76
CA VAL A 190 -5.71 3.78 16.49
C VAL A 190 -6.33 5.19 16.48
N ILE A 191 -7.48 5.38 15.82
CA ILE A 191 -8.13 6.70 15.64
C ILE A 191 -9.22 6.86 16.70
N LYS A 192 -8.97 7.63 17.76
CA LYS A 192 -9.86 7.71 18.93
C LYS A 192 -11.26 8.21 18.58
N GLU A 193 -11.35 9.15 17.64
CA GLU A 193 -12.58 9.78 17.14
C GLU A 193 -13.29 8.96 16.05
N ALA A 194 -12.88 7.70 15.84
CA ALA A 194 -13.52 6.77 14.92
C ALA A 194 -14.14 5.57 15.66
N TYR A 195 -15.30 5.15 15.19
CA TYR A 195 -15.97 3.91 15.55
C TYR A 195 -15.85 2.89 14.42
N VAL A 196 -16.01 1.60 14.70
CA VAL A 196 -15.95 0.51 13.73
C VAL A 196 -17.26 -0.24 13.74
N TYR A 197 -17.84 -0.45 12.55
CA TYR A 197 -19.01 -1.26 12.30
C TYR A 197 -18.69 -2.35 11.27
N ASN A 198 -18.91 -3.62 11.59
CA ASN A 198 -18.62 -4.74 10.69
C ASN A 198 -19.93 -5.43 10.28
N PRO A 199 -20.62 -4.96 9.23
CA PRO A 199 -21.97 -5.43 8.90
C PRO A 199 -22.00 -6.90 8.48
N ILE A 200 -20.93 -7.38 7.83
CA ILE A 200 -20.86 -8.75 7.29
C ILE A 200 -20.14 -9.74 8.22
N VAL A 201 -19.93 -9.38 9.48
CA VAL A 201 -19.06 -10.15 10.40
C VAL A 201 -19.50 -11.60 10.60
N GLU A 202 -20.79 -11.88 10.51
CA GLU A 202 -21.39 -13.21 10.68
C GLU A 202 -21.60 -13.97 9.36
N LEU A 203 -21.27 -13.36 8.21
CA LEU A 203 -21.47 -14.01 6.91
C LEU A 203 -20.39 -15.06 6.63
N THR A 204 -20.79 -16.19 6.07
CA THR A 204 -19.86 -17.16 5.48
C THR A 204 -19.36 -16.70 4.12
N THR A 205 -18.40 -17.45 3.55
CA THR A 205 -17.95 -17.19 2.18
C THR A 205 -19.07 -17.48 1.17
N GLU A 206 -19.88 -18.53 1.40
CA GLU A 206 -21.06 -18.81 0.59
C GLU A 206 -22.11 -17.70 0.69
N ASP A 207 -22.39 -17.19 1.90
CA ASP A 207 -23.36 -16.10 2.08
C ASP A 207 -22.94 -14.84 1.30
N VAL A 208 -21.65 -14.52 1.32
CA VAL A 208 -21.09 -13.38 0.56
C VAL A 208 -21.32 -13.56 -0.95
N TRP A 209 -21.03 -14.75 -1.49
CA TRP A 209 -21.25 -15.02 -2.90
C TRP A 209 -22.73 -15.08 -3.27
N ASP A 210 -23.57 -15.58 -2.37
CA ASP A 210 -25.02 -15.59 -2.53
C ASP A 210 -25.55 -14.15 -2.65
N ILE A 211 -25.10 -13.23 -1.79
CA ILE A 211 -25.43 -11.80 -1.91
C ILE A 211 -25.00 -11.26 -3.28
N LEU A 212 -23.76 -11.50 -3.68
CA LEU A 212 -23.20 -10.94 -4.91
C LEU A 212 -23.82 -11.52 -6.19
N MET A 213 -24.30 -12.77 -6.18
CA MET A 213 -24.69 -13.48 -7.40
C MET A 213 -26.17 -13.80 -7.52
N LYS A 214 -26.85 -14.11 -6.40
CA LYS A 214 -28.25 -14.54 -6.43
C LYS A 214 -29.21 -13.34 -6.42
N TYR A 215 -28.87 -12.30 -5.66
CA TYR A 215 -29.71 -11.11 -5.58
C TYR A 215 -29.52 -10.26 -6.83
N ASP A 216 -30.63 -9.72 -7.34
CA ASP A 216 -30.71 -8.89 -8.55
C ASP A 216 -30.02 -9.49 -9.80
N GLY A 217 -29.94 -10.83 -9.85
CA GLY A 217 -29.30 -11.55 -10.96
C GLY A 217 -27.81 -11.29 -11.11
N GLY A 218 -27.12 -10.95 -10.01
CA GLY A 218 -25.69 -10.66 -10.01
C GLY A 218 -25.33 -9.25 -10.46
N ARG A 219 -26.32 -8.36 -10.60
CA ARG A 219 -26.10 -6.97 -10.96
C ARG A 219 -25.96 -6.09 -9.73
N THR A 220 -24.95 -5.24 -9.75
CA THR A 220 -24.75 -4.25 -8.68
C THR A 220 -25.73 -3.08 -8.83
N PRO A 221 -26.04 -2.37 -7.74
CA PRO A 221 -26.85 -1.15 -7.79
C PRO A 221 -26.30 -0.05 -8.71
N TRP A 222 -24.99 0.00 -8.93
CA TRP A 222 -24.33 0.96 -9.81
C TRP A 222 -24.16 0.45 -11.27
N GLY A 223 -24.85 -0.63 -11.64
CA GLY A 223 -24.99 -1.06 -13.03
C GLY A 223 -23.86 -1.93 -13.58
N THR A 224 -23.04 -2.55 -12.71
CA THR A 224 -22.03 -3.55 -13.12
C THR A 224 -22.54 -4.97 -12.94
N ASP A 225 -21.85 -5.92 -13.57
CA ASP A 225 -22.08 -7.34 -13.38
C ASP A 225 -20.99 -7.94 -12.47
N ASN A 226 -21.40 -8.56 -11.36
CA ASN A 226 -20.49 -9.23 -10.43
C ASN A 226 -19.76 -10.43 -11.06
N ASN A 227 -20.17 -10.89 -12.25
CA ASN A 227 -19.38 -11.82 -13.07
C ASN A 227 -17.98 -11.29 -13.40
N GLU A 228 -17.78 -9.97 -13.55
CA GLU A 228 -16.42 -9.42 -13.74
C GLU A 228 -15.53 -9.74 -12.52
N LEU A 229 -16.07 -9.64 -11.31
CA LEU A 229 -15.36 -9.97 -10.08
C LEU A 229 -15.04 -11.48 -10.01
N ILE A 230 -15.98 -12.34 -10.41
CA ILE A 230 -15.75 -13.79 -10.49
C ILE A 230 -14.63 -14.11 -11.48
N GLN A 231 -14.64 -13.48 -12.67
CA GLN A 231 -13.59 -13.69 -13.66
C GLN A 231 -12.21 -13.28 -13.13
N LEU A 232 -12.13 -12.21 -12.35
CA LEU A 232 -10.88 -11.81 -11.69
C LEU A 232 -10.39 -12.84 -10.68
N TYR A 233 -11.27 -13.39 -9.85
CA TYR A 233 -10.91 -14.45 -8.91
C TYR A 233 -10.53 -15.74 -9.65
N SER A 234 -11.28 -16.14 -10.68
CA SER A 234 -10.97 -17.30 -11.51
C SER A 234 -9.62 -17.16 -12.20
N GLY A 235 -9.33 -16.00 -12.79
CA GLY A 235 -8.03 -15.69 -13.37
C GLY A 235 -6.91 -15.76 -12.32
N ALA A 236 -7.11 -15.15 -11.16
CA ALA A 236 -6.14 -15.16 -10.07
C ALA A 236 -5.92 -16.54 -9.41
N ASP A 237 -6.91 -17.43 -9.47
CA ASP A 237 -6.84 -18.83 -9.02
C ASP A 237 -6.26 -19.76 -10.13
N GLY A 238 -5.95 -19.23 -11.31
CA GLY A 238 -5.31 -19.98 -12.41
C GLY A 238 -6.29 -20.71 -13.32
N GLY A 239 -7.53 -20.26 -13.40
CA GLY A 239 -8.60 -20.82 -14.22
C GLY A 239 -9.45 -21.87 -13.50
N GLU A 240 -9.03 -22.30 -12.31
CA GLU A 240 -9.80 -23.21 -11.46
C GLU A 240 -10.79 -22.40 -10.61
N CYS A 241 -12.00 -22.16 -11.12
CA CYS A 241 -13.11 -21.69 -10.31
C CYS A 241 -14.25 -22.72 -10.45
N PRO A 242 -14.58 -23.50 -9.40
CA PRO A 242 -15.62 -24.53 -9.45
C PRO A 242 -17.05 -23.96 -9.56
N PHE A 243 -17.20 -22.66 -9.80
CA PHE A 243 -18.47 -22.01 -10.15
C PHE A 243 -18.98 -22.36 -11.57
N ALA A 244 -18.51 -23.47 -12.16
CA ALA A 244 -19.27 -24.09 -13.23
C ALA A 244 -20.65 -24.45 -12.66
N TRP A 245 -21.66 -23.66 -13.04
CA TRP A 245 -23.08 -23.87 -12.77
C TRP A 245 -23.59 -25.13 -13.50
N THR A 246 -22.89 -26.25 -13.36
CA THR A 246 -23.34 -27.56 -13.80
C THR A 246 -24.04 -28.22 -12.62
N ASN A 247 -25.31 -28.55 -12.85
CA ASN A 247 -26.33 -29.11 -11.95
C ASN A 247 -25.97 -30.45 -11.27
N ASN A 248 -24.79 -30.61 -10.68
CA ASN A 248 -24.44 -31.83 -9.96
C ASN A 248 -24.31 -31.56 -8.47
N LYS A 249 -25.44 -31.71 -7.78
CA LYS A 249 -25.51 -31.92 -6.32
C LYS A 249 -24.69 -33.18 -5.99
N GLY A 250 -23.47 -33.04 -5.47
CA GLY A 250 -22.75 -34.21 -4.97
C GLY A 250 -21.30 -34.04 -4.55
N GLU A 251 -20.55 -33.09 -5.08
CA GLU A 251 -19.11 -33.00 -4.79
C GLU A 251 -18.76 -31.78 -3.94
N GLN A 252 -17.80 -31.94 -3.02
CA GLN A 252 -17.32 -30.88 -2.14
C GLN A 252 -16.92 -29.65 -2.97
N THR A 253 -17.78 -28.63 -2.96
CA THR A 253 -17.53 -27.35 -3.61
C THR A 253 -16.34 -26.69 -2.91
N GLN A 254 -15.14 -26.75 -3.50
CA GLN A 254 -14.05 -25.88 -3.08
C GLN A 254 -14.48 -24.43 -3.29
N SER A 255 -14.32 -23.57 -2.28
CA SER A 255 -14.77 -22.17 -2.37
C SER A 255 -13.82 -21.35 -3.26
N CYS A 256 -14.34 -20.77 -4.35
CA CYS A 256 -13.61 -19.80 -5.18
C CYS A 256 -13.41 -18.48 -4.40
N GLY A 257 -12.28 -17.80 -4.60
CA GLY A 257 -11.98 -16.53 -3.91
C GLY A 257 -11.03 -16.64 -2.71
N GLN A 258 -10.17 -17.66 -2.71
CA GLN A 258 -9.07 -17.81 -1.74
C GLN A 258 -7.85 -16.96 -2.13
N SER A 259 -7.60 -16.78 -3.44
CA SER A 259 -6.50 -15.93 -3.89
C SER A 259 -6.77 -14.47 -3.52
N ARG A 260 -5.77 -13.84 -2.89
CA ARG A 260 -5.80 -12.44 -2.49
C ARG A 260 -5.14 -11.61 -3.58
N PHE A 261 -5.84 -10.59 -4.05
CA PHE A 261 -5.25 -9.58 -4.91
C PHE A 261 -4.22 -8.77 -4.14
N GLY A 262 -3.06 -8.54 -4.74
CA GLY A 262 -1.97 -7.82 -4.11
C GLY A 262 -1.05 -7.14 -5.09
N CYS A 263 -0.03 -6.48 -4.53
CA CYS A 263 0.96 -5.76 -5.28
C CYS A 263 1.79 -6.70 -6.16
N TRP A 264 1.98 -6.37 -7.44
CA TRP A 264 2.72 -7.22 -8.39
C TRP A 264 4.19 -7.43 -7.99
N VAL A 265 4.74 -6.51 -7.19
CA VAL A 265 6.11 -6.52 -6.67
C VAL A 265 6.21 -7.10 -5.25
N CYS A 266 5.15 -7.74 -4.72
CA CYS A 266 5.11 -8.19 -3.34
C CYS A 266 6.18 -9.24 -3.02
N THR A 267 7.17 -8.87 -2.20
CA THR A 267 8.29 -9.72 -1.77
C THR A 267 8.06 -10.45 -0.45
N VAL A 268 6.89 -10.25 0.16
CA VAL A 268 6.49 -10.91 1.42
C VAL A 268 6.10 -12.36 1.16
N VAL A 269 5.37 -12.62 0.08
CA VAL A 269 5.02 -14.00 -0.30
C VAL A 269 6.17 -14.61 -1.09
N LYS A 270 6.35 -15.94 -1.01
CA LYS A 270 7.36 -16.63 -1.80
C LYS A 270 6.96 -16.61 -3.28
N GLU A 271 5.72 -16.98 -3.55
CA GLU A 271 5.11 -16.95 -4.87
C GLU A 271 3.86 -16.07 -4.88
N ASP A 272 3.72 -15.28 -5.94
CA ASP A 272 2.51 -14.52 -6.19
C ASP A 272 1.54 -15.39 -6.98
N LYS A 273 0.62 -16.04 -6.28
CA LYS A 273 -0.39 -16.91 -6.89
C LYS A 273 -1.31 -16.15 -7.84
N SER A 274 -1.70 -14.92 -7.48
CA SER A 274 -2.63 -14.12 -8.28
C SER A 274 -1.99 -13.72 -9.62
N LEU A 275 -0.79 -13.14 -9.56
CA LEU A 275 -0.04 -12.75 -10.76
C LEU A 275 0.23 -13.97 -11.67
N ASN A 276 0.67 -15.08 -11.09
CA ASN A 276 0.92 -16.31 -11.84
C ASN A 276 -0.37 -16.91 -12.42
N GLY A 277 -1.50 -16.80 -11.71
CA GLY A 277 -2.81 -17.23 -12.20
C GLY A 277 -3.23 -16.46 -13.45
N PHE A 278 -3.12 -15.13 -13.43
CA PHE A 278 -3.41 -14.30 -14.61
C PHE A 278 -2.51 -14.67 -15.79
N ILE A 279 -1.22 -14.92 -15.56
CA ILE A 279 -0.30 -15.36 -16.62
C ILE A 279 -0.73 -16.71 -17.22
N LYS A 280 -1.14 -17.66 -16.38
CA LYS A 280 -1.62 -18.99 -16.82
C LYS A 280 -2.90 -18.91 -17.64
N THR A 281 -3.79 -17.97 -17.30
CA THR A 281 -5.09 -17.78 -17.95
C THR A 281 -5.04 -16.94 -19.23
N GLY A 282 -3.87 -16.40 -19.59
CA GLY A 282 -3.65 -15.76 -20.90
C GLY A 282 -2.99 -14.39 -20.84
N HIS A 283 -2.85 -13.77 -19.67
CA HIS A 283 -2.24 -12.45 -19.49
C HIS A 283 -0.71 -12.51 -19.52
N ARG A 284 -0.16 -12.87 -20.68
CA ARG A 284 1.29 -13.04 -20.92
C ARG A 284 2.06 -11.74 -20.79
N GLU A 285 1.40 -10.59 -20.99
CA GLU A 285 1.94 -9.24 -20.76
C GLU A 285 2.43 -9.01 -19.33
N LEU A 286 1.98 -9.83 -18.36
CA LEU A 286 2.40 -9.74 -16.95
C LEU A 286 3.68 -10.54 -16.63
N ILE A 287 4.19 -11.36 -17.56
CA ILE A 287 5.42 -12.14 -17.37
C ILE A 287 6.61 -11.26 -16.95
N PRO A 288 6.89 -10.12 -17.60
CA PRO A 288 8.00 -9.25 -17.23
C PRO A 288 7.91 -8.73 -15.78
N LEU A 289 6.70 -8.49 -15.25
CA LEU A 289 6.49 -8.10 -13.85
C LEU A 289 6.90 -9.23 -12.89
N ALA A 290 6.52 -10.46 -13.20
CA ALA A 290 6.87 -11.64 -12.40
C ALA A 290 8.38 -11.89 -12.40
N GLU A 291 9.05 -11.69 -13.54
CA GLU A 291 10.50 -11.81 -13.67
C GLU A 291 11.24 -10.71 -12.89
N PHE A 292 10.80 -9.45 -13.02
CA PHE A 292 11.36 -8.35 -12.25
C PHE A 292 11.21 -8.58 -10.75
N ARG A 293 10.05 -9.04 -10.28
CA ARG A 293 9.82 -9.39 -8.88
C ARG A 293 10.80 -10.47 -8.40
N LYS A 294 10.98 -11.54 -9.18
CA LYS A 294 11.93 -12.62 -8.84
C LYS A 294 13.36 -12.09 -8.74
N TRP A 295 13.76 -11.25 -9.69
CA TRP A 295 15.07 -10.60 -9.70
C TRP A 295 15.27 -9.67 -8.49
N LEU A 296 14.28 -8.84 -8.16
CA LEU A 296 14.36 -7.93 -7.02
C LEU A 296 14.52 -8.70 -5.69
N ILE A 297 13.83 -9.85 -5.56
CA ILE A 297 14.00 -10.77 -4.42
C ILE A 297 15.40 -11.38 -4.41
N SER A 298 15.95 -11.77 -5.56
CA SER A 298 17.27 -12.43 -5.61
C SER A 298 18.40 -11.53 -5.17
N ILE A 299 18.34 -10.23 -5.52
CA ILE A 299 19.37 -9.27 -5.11
C ILE A 299 19.21 -8.80 -3.65
N ARG A 300 18.03 -9.00 -3.05
CA ARG A 300 17.64 -8.39 -1.77
C ARG A 300 18.67 -8.60 -0.67
N ASN A 301 19.21 -9.81 -0.53
CA ASN A 301 20.09 -10.18 0.57
C ASN A 301 21.51 -10.54 0.09
N MET A 302 21.93 -10.07 -1.08
CA MET A 302 23.31 -10.27 -1.54
C MET A 302 24.18 -9.16 -0.98
N GLU A 303 25.32 -9.53 -0.39
CA GLU A 303 26.26 -8.61 0.27
C GLU A 303 26.67 -7.45 -0.64
N GLN A 304 26.99 -7.74 -1.90
CA GLN A 304 27.45 -6.73 -2.88
C GLN A 304 26.45 -5.61 -3.18
N TYR A 305 25.17 -5.79 -2.80
CA TYR A 305 24.11 -4.79 -3.03
C TYR A 305 23.63 -4.16 -1.72
N ARG A 306 24.26 -4.46 -0.58
CA ARG A 306 23.81 -4.02 0.74
C ARG A 306 24.93 -3.31 1.49
N GLU A 307 24.58 -2.18 2.07
CA GLU A 307 25.44 -1.48 3.03
C GLU A 307 25.70 -2.36 4.26
N LYS A 308 26.86 -2.22 4.89
CA LYS A 308 27.20 -2.89 6.17
C LYS A 308 26.80 -2.08 7.40
N LYS A 309 26.04 -1.00 7.20
CA LYS A 309 25.60 -0.04 8.22
C LYS A 309 24.18 0.41 7.95
N ARG A 310 23.43 0.76 8.99
CA ARG A 310 22.11 1.38 8.85
C ARG A 310 22.24 2.83 8.39
N ARG A 311 21.12 3.43 7.96
CA ARG A 311 21.07 4.83 7.50
C ARG A 311 21.45 5.85 8.59
N ASP A 312 21.30 5.49 9.86
CA ASP A 312 21.75 6.31 10.99
C ASP A 312 23.25 6.11 11.33
N GLY A 313 23.95 5.26 10.57
CA GLY A 313 25.35 4.93 10.77
C GLY A 313 25.61 3.80 11.77
N THR A 314 24.56 3.20 12.35
CA THR A 314 24.72 2.09 13.30
C THR A 314 25.10 0.79 12.61
N VAL A 315 26.03 0.05 13.22
CA VAL A 315 26.46 -1.29 12.79
C VAL A 315 25.95 -2.29 13.80
N TYR A 316 25.39 -3.40 13.33
CA TYR A 316 24.87 -4.45 14.21
C TYR A 316 25.29 -5.82 13.70
N HIS A 317 25.42 -6.77 14.63
CA HIS A 317 25.78 -8.14 14.32
C HIS A 317 24.57 -9.05 14.31
N LEU A 318 24.63 -10.06 13.45
CA LEU A 318 23.73 -11.21 13.48
C LEU A 318 24.15 -12.15 14.62
N LYS A 319 23.27 -13.08 14.98
CA LYS A 319 23.59 -14.14 15.95
C LYS A 319 24.77 -15.02 15.51
N SER A 320 25.08 -15.04 14.21
CA SER A 320 26.24 -15.73 13.63
C SER A 320 27.58 -15.00 13.86
N GLY A 321 27.55 -13.76 14.38
CA GLY A 321 28.74 -12.90 14.50
C GLY A 321 29.01 -12.05 13.25
N GLU A 322 28.36 -12.33 12.12
CA GLU A 322 28.49 -11.54 10.89
C GLU A 322 27.82 -10.16 11.02
N ILE A 323 28.33 -9.17 10.29
CA ILE A 323 27.71 -7.84 10.22
C ILE A 323 26.38 -7.93 9.47
N GLY A 324 25.34 -7.35 10.04
CA GLY A 324 24.01 -7.28 9.44
C GLY A 324 23.91 -6.27 8.30
N TYR A 325 23.02 -6.55 7.35
CA TYR A 325 22.83 -5.71 6.17
C TYR A 325 21.94 -4.48 6.41
N GLY A 326 22.49 -3.32 6.06
CA GLY A 326 21.86 -2.01 5.95
C GLY A 326 21.01 -1.82 4.68
N PRO A 327 20.76 -0.59 4.22
CA PRO A 327 20.01 -0.35 2.98
C PRO A 327 20.73 -0.89 1.72
N PHE A 328 20.07 -0.83 0.56
CA PHE A 328 20.71 -1.00 -0.73
C PHE A 328 21.80 0.07 -0.94
N THR A 329 22.91 -0.35 -1.53
CA THR A 329 24.01 0.54 -1.93
C THR A 329 23.53 1.53 -2.99
N TRP A 330 24.32 2.58 -3.22
CA TRP A 330 24.04 3.60 -4.22
C TRP A 330 23.88 3.00 -5.63
N GLU A 331 24.79 2.12 -6.01
CA GLU A 331 24.81 1.45 -7.31
C GLU A 331 23.60 0.51 -7.47
N ALA A 332 23.23 -0.19 -6.39
CA ALA A 332 22.07 -1.05 -6.40
C ALA A 332 20.77 -0.25 -6.59
N ARG A 333 20.65 0.93 -5.97
CA ARG A 333 19.49 1.82 -6.16
C ARG A 333 19.37 2.28 -7.62
N GLN A 334 20.47 2.71 -8.24
CA GLN A 334 20.49 3.08 -9.65
C GLN A 334 20.13 1.89 -10.57
N MET A 335 20.69 0.70 -10.29
CA MET A 335 20.37 -0.53 -11.03
C MET A 335 18.88 -0.87 -10.96
N ILE A 336 18.26 -0.75 -9.77
CA ILE A 336 16.82 -1.00 -9.60
C ILE A 336 16.00 0.01 -10.41
N LEU A 337 16.35 1.30 -10.36
CA LEU A 337 15.66 2.33 -11.14
C LEU A 337 15.80 2.08 -12.65
N GLU A 338 17.01 1.78 -13.11
CA GLU A 338 17.27 1.47 -14.53
C GLU A 338 16.39 0.31 -15.02
N ARG A 339 16.38 -0.81 -14.28
CA ARG A 339 15.57 -1.97 -14.66
C ARG A 339 14.08 -1.67 -14.61
N LEU A 340 13.62 -0.86 -13.65
CA LEU A 340 12.22 -0.48 -13.53
C LEU A 340 11.78 0.39 -14.72
N LEU A 341 12.60 1.35 -15.12
CA LEU A 341 12.32 2.20 -16.29
C LEU A 341 12.30 1.40 -17.59
N ARG A 342 13.25 0.46 -17.76
CA ARG A 342 13.26 -0.47 -18.90
C ARG A 342 12.00 -1.35 -18.92
N LEU A 343 11.60 -1.87 -17.77
CA LEU A 343 10.39 -2.67 -17.62
C LEU A 343 9.14 -1.86 -17.98
N GLN A 344 8.99 -0.64 -17.45
CA GLN A 344 7.90 0.28 -17.78
C GLN A 344 7.80 0.52 -19.28
N LYS A 345 8.93 0.77 -19.97
CA LYS A 345 8.97 0.94 -21.42
C LYS A 345 8.58 -0.34 -22.18
N GLN A 346 9.03 -1.50 -21.71
CA GLN A 346 8.73 -2.79 -22.33
C GLN A 346 7.24 -3.12 -22.29
N ILE A 347 6.57 -2.85 -21.17
CA ILE A 347 5.16 -3.24 -20.97
C ILE A 347 4.17 -2.13 -21.32
N GLY A 348 4.61 -0.88 -21.46
CA GLY A 348 3.75 0.26 -21.78
C GLY A 348 2.82 0.70 -20.64
N TYR A 349 3.09 0.27 -19.40
CA TYR A 349 2.35 0.66 -18.20
C TYR A 349 3.21 1.56 -17.32
N GLU A 350 2.62 2.61 -16.77
CA GLU A 350 3.25 3.44 -15.75
C GLU A 350 3.41 2.65 -14.43
N LEU A 351 4.63 2.20 -14.17
CA LEU A 351 5.06 1.51 -12.95
C LEU A 351 5.70 2.45 -11.93
N ILE A 352 6.21 3.59 -12.39
CA ILE A 352 6.73 4.68 -11.57
C ILE A 352 6.31 6.02 -12.20
N THR A 353 5.72 6.87 -11.37
CA THR A 353 5.20 8.18 -11.78
C THR A 353 6.30 9.25 -11.78
N GLU A 354 6.06 10.35 -12.49
CA GLU A 354 6.95 11.53 -12.43
C GLU A 354 7.09 12.07 -10.99
N GLU A 355 6.00 12.09 -10.21
CA GLU A 355 6.04 12.55 -8.82
C GLU A 355 6.94 11.67 -7.94
N GLU A 356 6.92 10.35 -8.16
CA GLU A 356 7.82 9.42 -7.48
C GLU A 356 9.28 9.63 -7.90
N LEU A 357 9.54 9.85 -9.19
CA LEU A 357 10.87 10.17 -9.69
C LEU A 357 11.40 11.45 -9.05
N ARG A 358 10.56 12.50 -8.95
CA ARG A 358 10.91 13.75 -8.27
C ARG A 358 11.26 13.51 -6.81
N ALA A 359 10.45 12.74 -6.10
CA ALA A 359 10.69 12.43 -4.70
C ALA A 359 11.97 11.60 -4.49
N ILE A 360 12.29 10.67 -5.40
CA ILE A 360 13.55 9.92 -5.37
C ILE A 360 14.74 10.85 -5.62
N ASP A 361 14.61 11.76 -6.60
CA ASP A 361 15.65 12.72 -6.96
C ASP A 361 15.97 13.66 -5.80
N GLU A 362 14.93 14.18 -5.13
CA GLU A 362 15.08 15.01 -3.92
C GLU A 362 15.76 14.24 -2.78
N ILE A 363 15.43 12.96 -2.58
CA ILE A 363 16.09 12.13 -1.57
C ILE A 363 17.57 11.94 -1.92
N TRP A 364 17.90 11.69 -3.19
CA TRP A 364 19.27 11.51 -3.62
C TRP A 364 20.08 12.81 -3.50
N ASP A 365 19.54 13.94 -3.93
CA ASP A 365 20.18 15.26 -3.79
C ASP A 365 20.52 15.62 -2.34
N GLN A 366 19.70 15.17 -1.38
CA GLN A 366 19.87 15.46 0.04
C GLN A 366 20.83 14.49 0.73
N GLU A 367 20.97 13.26 0.22
CA GLU A 367 21.62 12.16 0.95
C GLU A 367 22.85 11.58 0.27
N LEU A 368 22.99 11.65 -1.06
CA LEU A 368 24.01 10.88 -1.80
C LEU A 368 24.59 11.59 -3.03
N ASP A 369 23.81 12.39 -3.77
CA ASP A 369 24.19 12.88 -5.09
C ASP A 369 24.70 14.34 -5.07
N LEU A 370 26.02 14.51 -5.00
CA LEU A 370 26.67 15.82 -5.10
C LEU A 370 26.52 16.45 -6.51
N SER A 371 26.44 15.61 -7.54
CA SER A 371 26.20 16.09 -8.90
C SER A 371 24.77 16.60 -9.06
N ARG A 372 23.82 16.06 -8.29
CA ARG A 372 22.37 16.24 -8.48
C ARG A 372 21.90 15.89 -9.89
N ARG A 373 22.68 15.13 -10.67
CA ARG A 373 22.42 14.83 -12.08
C ARG A 373 22.05 13.37 -12.30
N THR A 374 22.36 12.49 -11.35
CA THR A 374 22.34 11.04 -11.56
C THR A 374 20.98 10.55 -12.03
N LEU A 375 19.89 10.95 -11.36
CA LEU A 375 18.55 10.45 -11.71
C LEU A 375 18.10 10.95 -13.09
N VAL A 376 18.27 12.25 -13.37
CA VAL A 376 17.78 12.86 -14.61
C VAL A 376 18.56 12.33 -15.82
N GLU A 377 19.86 12.07 -15.66
CA GLU A 377 20.70 11.48 -16.70
C GLU A 377 20.43 9.99 -16.89
N LEU A 378 20.23 9.25 -15.80
CA LEU A 378 19.81 7.85 -15.87
C LEU A 378 18.46 7.72 -16.59
N TYR A 379 17.50 8.58 -16.26
CA TYR A 379 16.20 8.60 -16.92
C TYR A 379 16.38 8.87 -18.43
N TYR A 380 17.05 9.95 -18.80
CA TYR A 380 17.29 10.30 -20.21
C TYR A 380 18.01 9.17 -20.98
N ARG A 381 19.02 8.55 -20.37
CA ARG A 381 19.76 7.43 -20.97
C ARG A 381 18.87 6.22 -21.26
N VAL A 382 17.90 5.93 -20.40
CA VAL A 382 17.03 4.75 -20.53
C VAL A 382 15.82 5.02 -21.41
N THR A 383 15.19 6.17 -21.24
CA THR A 383 13.92 6.51 -21.91
C THR A 383 14.14 7.20 -23.24
N GLY A 384 15.16 8.05 -23.34
CA GLY A 384 15.39 9.01 -24.43
C GLY A 384 14.70 10.36 -24.20
N GLU A 385 14.02 10.54 -23.07
CA GLU A 385 13.20 11.71 -22.76
C GLU A 385 13.77 12.47 -21.55
N LYS A 386 13.59 13.79 -21.53
CA LYS A 386 14.02 14.63 -20.40
C LYS A 386 12.87 14.81 -19.42
N LEU A 387 13.15 14.63 -18.13
CA LEU A 387 12.23 15.03 -17.06
C LEU A 387 12.04 16.55 -17.06
N PRO A 388 10.89 17.08 -16.58
CA PRO A 388 10.61 18.53 -16.63
C PRO A 388 11.65 19.40 -15.93
N TRP A 389 12.30 18.87 -14.90
CA TRP A 389 13.33 19.58 -14.15
C TRP A 389 14.77 19.30 -14.64
N HIS A 390 14.95 18.50 -15.71
CA HIS A 390 16.26 18.08 -16.20
C HIS A 390 17.21 19.26 -16.44
N ASP A 391 16.78 20.29 -17.18
CA ASP A 391 17.67 21.39 -17.57
C ASP A 391 17.86 22.45 -16.46
N TYR A 392 17.08 22.37 -15.37
CA TYR A 392 17.15 23.32 -14.26
C TYR A 392 18.05 22.86 -13.11
N LYS A 393 18.44 21.57 -13.09
CA LYS A 393 19.33 21.06 -12.03
C LYS A 393 20.73 21.60 -12.20
N LYS A 394 21.26 22.16 -11.11
CA LYS A 394 22.65 22.60 -10.98
C LYS A 394 23.38 21.66 -10.03
N PRO A 395 24.61 21.25 -10.35
CA PRO A 395 25.41 20.47 -9.44
C PRO A 395 25.65 21.24 -8.14
N LEU A 396 25.67 20.50 -7.03
CA LEU A 396 26.15 21.06 -5.78
C LEU A 396 27.67 21.20 -5.84
N ILE A 397 28.33 20.17 -6.37
CA ILE A 397 29.76 20.14 -6.68
C ILE A 397 29.92 19.58 -8.10
N ASP A 398 30.73 20.24 -8.92
CA ASP A 398 31.03 19.78 -10.28
C ASP A 398 31.89 18.50 -10.29
N GLU A 399 31.91 17.81 -11.42
CA GLU A 399 32.56 16.49 -11.55
C GLU A 399 34.09 16.55 -11.32
N GLU A 400 34.74 17.64 -11.73
CA GLU A 400 36.19 17.82 -11.53
C GLU A 400 36.50 17.99 -10.04
N SER A 401 35.74 18.83 -9.34
CA SER A 401 35.86 19.01 -7.90
C SER A 401 35.55 17.74 -7.11
N GLN A 402 34.56 16.93 -7.54
CA GLN A 402 34.26 15.65 -6.90
C GLN A 402 35.44 14.68 -7.00
N LYS A 403 36.06 14.60 -8.19
CA LYS A 403 37.23 13.75 -8.40
C LYS A 403 38.41 14.17 -7.52
N ILE A 404 38.65 15.48 -7.40
CA ILE A 404 39.68 16.01 -6.49
C ILE A 404 39.37 15.62 -5.03
N LEU A 405 38.11 15.71 -4.60
CA LEU A 405 37.72 15.30 -3.24
C LEU A 405 37.92 13.80 -3.00
N GLU A 406 37.64 12.96 -3.99
CA GLU A 406 37.89 11.51 -3.92
C GLU A 406 39.39 11.20 -3.82
N ASP A 407 40.21 11.83 -4.66
CA ASP A 407 41.67 11.66 -4.66
C ASP A 407 42.27 12.10 -3.32
N LEU A 408 41.90 13.29 -2.81
CA LEU A 408 42.35 13.80 -1.51
C LEU A 408 41.88 12.94 -0.34
N SER A 409 40.66 12.43 -0.39
CA SER A 409 40.13 11.52 0.64
C SER A 409 40.97 10.25 0.72
N GLY A 410 41.42 9.73 -0.42
CA GLY A 410 42.33 8.60 -0.51
C GLY A 410 43.72 8.89 0.04
N GLU A 411 44.29 10.06 -0.29
CA GLU A 411 45.62 10.49 0.20
C GLU A 411 45.67 10.68 1.72
N GLU A 412 44.60 11.23 2.30
CA GLU A 412 44.50 11.53 3.74
C GLU A 412 43.88 10.39 4.56
N GLU A 413 43.61 9.23 3.95
CA GLU A 413 42.96 8.07 4.57
C GLU A 413 41.60 8.39 5.24
N VAL A 414 40.88 9.39 4.70
CA VAL A 414 39.55 9.77 5.16
C VAL A 414 38.49 9.10 4.30
N PRO A 415 37.47 8.44 4.87
CA PRO A 415 36.39 7.88 4.08
C PRO A 415 35.68 8.95 3.24
N TYR A 416 35.68 8.82 1.90
CA TYR A 416 35.00 9.77 1.02
C TYR A 416 33.51 9.93 1.33
N GLU A 417 32.85 8.85 1.78
CA GLU A 417 31.47 8.89 2.26
C GLU A 417 31.27 9.88 3.42
N LEU A 418 32.24 10.00 4.33
CA LEU A 418 32.19 10.99 5.40
C LEU A 418 32.26 12.42 4.83
N VAL A 419 33.20 12.66 3.91
CA VAL A 419 33.38 13.98 3.27
C VAL A 419 32.10 14.41 2.56
N ARG A 420 31.54 13.51 1.75
CA ARG A 420 30.25 13.72 1.08
C ARG A 420 29.13 14.05 2.06
N ASP A 421 28.97 13.25 3.11
CA ASP A 421 27.89 13.42 4.08
C ASP A 421 28.02 14.74 4.86
N LEU A 422 29.24 15.19 5.15
CA LEU A 422 29.51 16.50 5.75
C LEU A 422 29.12 17.65 4.82
N ILE A 423 29.50 17.58 3.55
CA ILE A 423 29.15 18.58 2.53
C ILE A 423 27.63 18.70 2.38
N LEU A 424 26.94 17.56 2.23
CA LEU A 424 25.48 17.52 2.12
C LEU A 424 24.80 18.06 3.38
N THR A 425 25.29 17.69 4.56
CA THR A 425 24.75 18.19 5.83
C THR A 425 24.94 19.70 5.97
N ALA A 426 26.10 20.23 5.57
CA ALA A 426 26.36 21.66 5.56
C ALA A 426 25.45 22.41 4.57
N ASP A 427 25.21 21.88 3.37
CA ASP A 427 24.30 22.49 2.39
C ASP A 427 22.85 22.45 2.87
N ASN A 428 22.39 21.31 3.42
CA ASN A 428 21.02 21.14 3.92
C ASN A 428 20.71 22.09 5.09
N THR A 429 21.71 22.44 5.91
CA THR A 429 21.56 23.33 7.08
C THR A 429 22.01 24.77 6.79
N ARG A 430 22.35 25.12 5.54
CA ARG A 430 22.91 26.45 5.19
C ARG A 430 21.97 27.62 5.50
N ASN A 431 20.66 27.37 5.41
CA ASN A 431 19.61 28.36 5.64
C ASN A 431 19.09 28.36 7.09
N GLU A 432 19.59 27.47 7.95
CA GLU A 432 19.26 27.50 9.37
C GLU A 432 19.96 28.68 10.04
N SER A 433 19.17 29.54 10.68
CA SER A 433 19.67 30.69 11.43
C SER A 433 20.34 30.28 12.75
N ASP A 434 20.05 29.08 13.26
CA ASP A 434 20.61 28.56 14.49
C ASP A 434 21.92 27.78 14.23
N THR A 435 23.03 28.37 14.63
CA THR A 435 24.35 27.74 14.56
C THR A 435 24.46 26.47 15.39
N LYS A 436 23.65 26.32 16.45
CA LYS A 436 23.64 25.13 17.30
C LYS A 436 23.09 23.93 16.54
N THR A 437 21.97 24.08 15.83
CA THR A 437 21.36 23.00 15.04
C THR A 437 22.31 22.48 13.96
N ARG A 438 22.97 23.40 13.23
CA ARG A 438 24.01 23.03 12.25
C ARG A 438 25.15 22.24 12.88
N ARG A 439 25.66 22.70 14.02
CA ARG A 439 26.75 22.02 14.73
C ARG A 439 26.34 20.62 15.19
N GLU A 440 25.15 20.48 15.79
CA GLU A 440 24.61 19.18 16.21
C GLU A 440 24.43 18.22 15.03
N ALA A 441 24.00 18.73 13.87
CA ALA A 441 23.86 17.92 12.66
C ALA A 441 25.21 17.39 12.16
N LEU A 442 26.25 18.24 12.12
CA LEU A 442 27.60 17.85 11.72
C LEU A 442 28.25 16.90 12.75
N GLU A 443 28.11 17.18 14.04
CA GLU A 443 28.60 16.30 15.12
C GLU A 443 27.99 14.91 15.01
N LYS A 444 26.69 14.83 14.70
CA LYS A 444 26.01 13.54 14.48
C LYS A 444 26.59 12.75 13.30
N VAL A 445 27.10 13.40 12.26
CA VAL A 445 27.77 12.72 11.14
C VAL A 445 29.13 12.19 11.57
N LEU A 446 29.92 13.01 12.26
CA LEU A 446 31.25 12.63 12.77
C LEU A 446 31.20 11.54 13.85
N SER A 447 30.11 11.46 14.60
CA SER A 447 29.92 10.49 15.69
C SER A 447 29.28 9.17 15.23
N ARG A 448 29.12 8.93 13.92
CA ARG A 448 28.49 7.71 13.44
C ARG A 448 29.35 6.48 13.76
N GLN A 449 28.72 5.44 14.28
CA GLN A 449 29.41 4.25 14.80
C GLN A 449 30.32 3.58 13.76
N TRP A 450 29.92 3.52 12.49
CA TRP A 450 30.71 2.87 11.44
C TRP A 450 32.11 3.48 11.23
N LEU A 451 32.30 4.76 11.56
CA LEU A 451 33.61 5.43 11.48
C LEU A 451 34.58 4.95 12.54
N HIS A 452 34.03 4.54 13.68
CA HIS A 452 34.78 4.14 14.88
C HIS A 452 34.70 2.64 15.11
N TYR A 453 34.22 1.88 14.12
CA TYR A 453 33.82 0.49 14.31
C TYR A 453 34.99 -0.40 14.73
N ASP A 454 36.15 -0.28 14.08
CA ASP A 454 37.33 -1.09 14.40
C ASP A 454 37.85 -0.78 15.80
N VAL A 455 37.94 0.52 16.16
CA VAL A 455 38.32 0.98 17.51
C VAL A 455 37.34 0.47 18.58
N LEU A 456 36.02 0.57 18.32
CA LEU A 456 35.00 0.09 19.25
C LEU A 456 35.03 -1.42 19.42
N LYS A 457 35.41 -2.16 18.36
CA LYS A 457 35.53 -3.61 18.40
C LYS A 457 36.75 -4.03 19.21
N GLU A 458 37.91 -3.37 19.01
CA GLU A 458 39.12 -3.61 19.80
C GLU A 458 38.85 -3.42 21.30
N ILE A 459 38.19 -2.32 21.68
CA ILE A 459 37.82 -2.06 23.09
C ILE A 459 36.89 -3.16 23.63
N SER A 460 35.93 -3.64 22.83
CA SER A 460 34.99 -4.68 23.27
C SER A 460 35.59 -6.08 23.36
N ASP A 461 36.68 -6.34 22.63
CA ASP A 461 37.38 -7.63 22.64
C ASP A 461 38.42 -7.69 23.79
N GLU A 462 38.80 -6.54 24.38
CA GLU A 462 39.71 -6.43 25.54
C GLU A 462 39.00 -6.55 26.91
N ASP A 463 37.69 -6.31 26.97
CA ASP A 463 36.81 -6.47 28.15
C ASP A 463 36.19 -7.88 28.25
#